data_AF-A0A3C1VXR7-F1
#
_entry.id   AF-A0A3C1VXR7-F1
#
_cell.length_a   1.000
_cell.length_b   1.000
_cell.length_c   1.000
_cell.angle_alpha   90.00
_cell.angle_beta   90.00
_cell.angle_gamma   90.00
#
_symmetry.space_group_name_H-M   'P 1'
#
loop_
_entity.id
_entity.type
_entity.pdbx_description
1 polymer ?
#
loop_
_entity_poly.entity_id
_entity_poly.type
_entity_poly.pdbx_seq_one_letter_code
_entity_poly.pdbx_strand_id
1 'polypeptide(L)'
;MSDYLIGDIQGCFDSLQALLKKIKFSIDKDRLFFLGDVVNRGDKSLTTLRFIKDLGDNARMILGNHDFHLLACSLGGLKPNSKDTFTDIMQAEDRHLLIDFLLQQPLVIKHKEALLVHAGIPPSWDENTVLKQSSIVEQHLQSNDVGAFINNMYDNHPYTWSNDLNEMDACRYTINACMRMRFCKADDTLEFDHKMNYDTAPEG
;
A
#
# COMPACT_ATOMS: atom_id res chain seq x y z
N MET A 1 -17.05 -19.91 5.64
CA MET A 1 -16.57 -18.58 5.24
C MET A 1 -15.09 -18.66 5.09
N SER A 2 -14.59 -18.41 3.87
CA SER A 2 -13.15 -18.45 3.58
C SER A 2 -12.61 -17.03 3.37
N ASP A 3 -11.39 -16.82 3.84
CA ASP A 3 -10.64 -15.57 3.66
C ASP A 3 -9.56 -15.81 2.61
N TYR A 4 -9.58 -15.04 1.52
CA TYR A 4 -8.58 -15.13 0.45
C TYR A 4 -7.69 -13.90 0.48
N LEU A 5 -6.38 -14.13 0.56
CA LEU A 5 -5.37 -13.08 0.49
C LEU A 5 -4.81 -13.04 -0.94
N ILE A 6 -4.90 -11.89 -1.59
CA ILE A 6 -4.48 -11.68 -2.98
C ILE A 6 -3.38 -10.62 -2.96
N GLY A 7 -2.23 -10.98 -3.53
CA GLY A 7 -1.10 -10.06 -3.71
C GLY A 7 -1.37 -8.99 -4.77
N ASP A 8 -0.29 -8.36 -5.22
CA ASP A 8 -0.28 -7.33 -6.27
C ASP A 8 -1.19 -7.67 -7.46
N ILE A 9 -2.13 -6.77 -7.75
CA ILE A 9 -3.02 -6.88 -8.91
C ILE A 9 -2.51 -6.03 -10.06
N GLN A 10 -2.03 -4.82 -9.77
CA GLN A 10 -1.42 -3.90 -10.72
C GLN A 10 -2.26 -3.74 -11.98
N GLY A 11 -3.54 -3.39 -11.81
CA GLY A 11 -4.49 -3.17 -12.91
C GLY A 11 -4.82 -4.40 -13.75
N CYS A 12 -4.39 -5.61 -13.38
CA CYS A 12 -4.65 -6.85 -14.11
C CYS A 12 -6.07 -7.40 -13.82
N PHE A 13 -7.10 -6.62 -14.12
CA PHE A 13 -8.49 -6.93 -13.77
C PHE A 13 -8.96 -8.29 -14.31
N ASP A 14 -8.62 -8.64 -15.55
CA ASP A 14 -9.07 -9.90 -16.16
C ASP A 14 -8.46 -11.12 -15.46
N SER A 15 -7.18 -11.02 -15.05
CA SER A 15 -6.50 -12.05 -14.26
C SER A 15 -7.13 -12.20 -12.88
N LEU A 16 -7.50 -11.09 -12.24
CA LEU A 16 -8.25 -11.10 -10.98
C LEU A 16 -9.59 -11.82 -11.17
N GLN A 17 -10.38 -11.48 -12.18
CA GLN A 17 -11.66 -12.15 -12.45
C GLN A 17 -11.48 -13.66 -12.73
N ALA A 18 -10.45 -14.03 -13.49
CA ALA A 18 -10.13 -15.43 -13.74
C ALA A 18 -9.75 -16.18 -12.45
N LEU A 19 -8.98 -15.55 -11.56
CA LEU A 19 -8.65 -16.09 -10.24
C LEU A 19 -9.91 -16.29 -9.39
N LEU A 20 -10.76 -15.27 -9.27
CA LEU A 20 -12.01 -15.32 -8.49
C LEU A 20 -12.94 -16.44 -8.98
N LYS A 21 -13.05 -16.61 -10.31
CA LYS A 21 -13.78 -17.74 -10.91
C LYS A 21 -13.16 -19.09 -10.55
N LYS A 22 -11.83 -19.21 -10.59
CA LYS A 22 -11.11 -20.44 -10.28
C LYS A 22 -11.30 -20.88 -8.83
N ILE A 23 -11.26 -19.93 -7.89
CA ILE A 23 -11.50 -20.20 -6.46
C ILE A 23 -13.00 -20.26 -6.11
N LYS A 24 -13.89 -20.02 -7.09
CA LYS A 24 -15.34 -19.98 -6.94
C LYS A 24 -15.78 -19.01 -5.84
N PHE A 25 -15.16 -17.83 -5.81
CA PHE A 25 -15.46 -16.79 -4.84
C PHE A 25 -16.96 -16.47 -4.83
N SER A 26 -17.53 -16.41 -3.63
CA SER A 26 -18.94 -16.06 -3.41
C SER A 26 -19.03 -14.93 -2.40
N ILE A 27 -19.56 -13.78 -2.84
CA ILE A 27 -19.71 -12.58 -1.99
C ILE A 27 -20.58 -12.82 -0.75
N ASP A 28 -21.50 -13.79 -0.81
CA ASP A 28 -22.38 -14.13 0.33
C ASP A 28 -21.68 -14.99 1.40
N LYS A 29 -20.46 -15.50 1.12
CA LYS A 29 -19.80 -16.52 1.94
C LYS A 29 -18.34 -16.25 2.23
N ASP A 30 -17.66 -15.48 1.39
CA ASP A 30 -16.21 -15.35 1.38
C ASP A 30 -15.79 -13.88 1.48
N ARG A 31 -14.55 -13.66 1.91
CA ARG A 31 -13.96 -12.33 2.02
C ARG A 31 -12.63 -12.27 1.27
N LEU A 32 -12.35 -11.12 0.69
CA LEU A 32 -11.09 -10.84 0.01
C LEU A 32 -10.24 -9.86 0.83
N PHE A 33 -8.94 -10.15 0.89
CA PHE A 33 -7.92 -9.28 1.45
C PHE A 33 -6.91 -8.97 0.36
N PHE A 34 -6.83 -7.71 -0.07
CA PHE A 34 -5.89 -7.24 -1.08
C PHE A 34 -4.64 -6.66 -0.42
N LEU A 35 -3.47 -7.14 -0.79
CA LEU A 35 -2.20 -6.80 -0.15
C LEU A 35 -1.50 -5.58 -0.77
N GLY A 36 -2.26 -4.63 -1.31
CA GLY A 36 -1.73 -3.43 -1.96
C GLY A 36 -1.33 -3.63 -3.43
N ASP A 37 -0.81 -2.55 -4.02
CA ASP A 37 -0.45 -2.43 -5.44
C ASP A 37 -1.58 -2.93 -6.35
N VAL A 38 -2.76 -2.35 -6.13
CA VAL A 38 -3.97 -2.63 -6.91
C VAL A 38 -3.93 -1.94 -8.26
N VAL A 39 -3.34 -0.74 -8.31
CA VAL A 39 -3.26 0.10 -9.51
C VAL A 39 -1.86 0.08 -10.13
N ASN A 40 -1.75 0.71 -11.30
CA ASN A 40 -0.53 0.88 -12.08
C ASN A 40 -0.06 -0.39 -12.83
N ARG A 41 0.86 -0.25 -13.78
CA ARG A 41 1.39 -1.27 -14.71
C ARG A 41 0.38 -1.83 -15.71
N GLY A 42 -0.72 -2.41 -15.24
CA GLY A 42 -1.80 -2.94 -16.07
C GLY A 42 -2.68 -1.84 -16.66
N ASP A 43 -3.47 -2.18 -17.67
CA ASP A 43 -4.29 -1.26 -18.45
C ASP A 43 -5.70 -1.02 -17.85
N LYS A 44 -6.07 -1.74 -16.79
CA LYS A 44 -7.40 -1.68 -16.17
C LYS A 44 -7.37 -1.23 -14.70
N SER A 45 -6.50 -0.28 -14.37
CA SER A 45 -6.39 0.29 -13.01
C SER A 45 -7.72 0.83 -12.50
N LEU A 46 -8.42 1.66 -13.28
CA LEU A 46 -9.72 2.23 -12.89
C LEU A 46 -10.79 1.17 -12.64
N THR A 47 -10.91 0.18 -13.54
CA THR A 47 -11.86 -0.92 -13.38
C THR A 47 -11.56 -1.75 -12.14
N THR A 48 -10.27 -2.04 -11.90
CA THR A 48 -9.84 -2.81 -10.73
C THR A 48 -10.18 -2.10 -9.43
N LEU A 49 -9.84 -0.80 -9.32
CA LEU A 49 -10.10 -0.04 -8.10
C LEU A 49 -11.60 0.11 -7.82
N ARG A 50 -12.41 0.40 -8.84
CA ARG A 50 -13.88 0.44 -8.71
C ARG A 50 -14.43 -0.90 -8.22
N PHE A 51 -14.01 -2.00 -8.84
CA PHE A 51 -14.46 -3.33 -8.43
C PHE A 51 -14.15 -3.62 -6.97
N ILE A 52 -12.93 -3.35 -6.51
CA ILE A 52 -12.54 -3.60 -5.12
C ILE A 52 -13.36 -2.73 -4.16
N LYS A 53 -13.51 -1.43 -4.46
CA LYS A 53 -14.34 -0.52 -3.68
C LYS A 53 -15.80 -0.99 -3.59
N ASP A 54 -16.35 -1.49 -4.69
CA ASP A 54 -17.75 -1.90 -4.77
C ASP A 54 -18.04 -3.25 -4.08
N LEU A 55 -17.01 -4.02 -3.71
CA LEU A 55 -17.18 -5.21 -2.85
C LEU A 55 -17.61 -4.87 -1.42
N GLY A 56 -17.43 -3.61 -0.99
CA GLY A 56 -17.81 -3.14 0.34
C GLY A 56 -17.22 -3.98 1.46
N ASP A 57 -18.05 -4.36 2.43
CA ASP A 57 -17.63 -5.11 3.63
C ASP A 57 -17.04 -6.51 3.35
N ASN A 58 -17.20 -7.03 2.12
CA ASN A 58 -16.64 -8.31 1.71
C ASN A 58 -15.19 -8.21 1.23
N ALA A 59 -14.64 -7.01 1.15
CA ALA A 59 -13.24 -6.78 0.82
C ALA A 59 -12.56 -5.88 1.86
N ARG A 60 -11.30 -6.18 2.13
CA ARG A 60 -10.39 -5.28 2.83
C ARG A 60 -9.11 -5.14 2.02
N MET A 61 -8.47 -3.99 2.09
CA MET A 61 -7.25 -3.69 1.36
C MET A 61 -6.27 -3.01 2.31
N ILE A 62 -4.98 -3.27 2.12
CA ILE A 62 -3.90 -2.41 2.63
C ILE A 62 -3.31 -1.59 1.47
N LEU A 63 -2.73 -0.44 1.78
CA LEU A 63 -2.04 0.38 0.78
C LEU A 63 -0.68 -0.21 0.38
N GLY A 64 -0.44 -0.31 -0.93
CA GLY A 64 0.89 -0.53 -1.49
C GLY A 64 1.56 0.74 -1.99
N ASN A 65 2.80 0.62 -2.47
CA ASN A 65 3.57 1.77 -2.96
C ASN A 65 2.96 2.43 -4.20
N HIS A 66 2.35 1.66 -5.11
CA HIS A 66 1.73 2.19 -6.32
C HIS A 66 0.39 2.85 -6.01
N ASP A 67 -0.34 2.37 -5.02
CA ASP A 67 -1.57 3.01 -4.53
C ASP A 67 -1.23 4.36 -3.86
N PHE A 68 -0.18 4.39 -3.02
CA PHE A 68 0.32 5.62 -2.41
C PHE A 68 0.85 6.62 -3.46
N HIS A 69 1.52 6.14 -4.52
CA HIS A 69 1.97 6.98 -5.63
C HIS A 69 0.80 7.63 -6.39
N LEU A 70 -0.32 6.92 -6.57
CA LEU A 70 -1.55 7.51 -7.11
C LEU A 70 -2.08 8.63 -6.20
N LEU A 71 -2.10 8.43 -4.87
CA LEU A 71 -2.47 9.48 -3.90
C LEU A 71 -1.55 10.70 -4.03
N ALA A 72 -0.24 10.48 -4.14
CA ALA A 72 0.75 11.56 -4.29
C ALA A 72 0.60 12.34 -5.60
N CYS A 73 0.22 11.68 -6.70
CA CYS A 73 -0.09 12.37 -7.96
C CYS A 73 -1.43 13.10 -7.94
N SER A 74 -2.39 12.65 -7.11
CA SER A 74 -3.76 13.18 -7.09
C SER A 74 -3.95 14.33 -6.09
N LEU A 75 -3.28 14.24 -4.94
CA LEU A 75 -3.43 15.17 -3.81
C LEU A 75 -2.14 15.93 -3.49
N GLY A 76 -1.00 15.39 -3.91
CA GLY A 76 0.31 16.02 -3.76
C GLY A 76 0.71 16.87 -4.97
N GLY A 77 1.99 17.24 -5.02
CA GLY A 77 2.60 18.00 -6.11
C GLY A 77 3.24 17.15 -7.20
N LEU A 78 3.19 15.82 -7.07
CA LEU A 78 3.80 14.92 -8.06
C LEU A 78 2.97 14.83 -9.32
N LYS A 79 3.65 14.57 -10.43
CA LYS A 79 3.01 14.30 -11.72
C LYS A 79 3.21 12.83 -12.09
N PRO A 80 2.19 12.18 -12.67
CA PRO A 80 2.36 10.84 -13.24
C PRO A 80 3.48 10.85 -14.28
N ASN A 81 4.28 9.78 -14.29
CA ASN A 81 5.30 9.55 -15.30
C ASN A 81 4.72 8.78 -16.50
N SER A 82 5.49 8.67 -17.59
CA SER A 82 5.01 8.03 -18.83
C SER A 82 4.75 6.52 -18.72
N LYS A 83 5.18 5.86 -17.65
CA LYS A 83 4.94 4.44 -17.37
C LYS A 83 3.74 4.22 -16.45
N ASP A 84 3.17 5.29 -15.90
CA ASP A 84 2.02 5.20 -15.01
C ASP A 84 0.72 4.97 -15.80
N THR A 85 -0.06 3.97 -15.41
CA THR A 85 -1.27 3.52 -16.13
C THR A 85 -2.56 3.77 -15.35
N PHE A 86 -2.55 4.73 -14.43
CA PHE A 86 -3.70 5.11 -13.59
C PHE A 86 -4.24 6.51 -13.89
N THR A 87 -3.81 7.14 -14.99
CA THR A 87 -4.27 8.49 -15.36
C THR A 87 -5.78 8.54 -15.61
N ASP A 88 -6.37 7.42 -16.03
CA ASP A 88 -7.82 7.23 -16.16
C ASP A 88 -8.56 7.42 -14.83
N ILE A 89 -7.98 6.97 -13.70
CA ILE A 89 -8.53 7.24 -12.36
C ILE A 89 -8.55 8.73 -12.06
N MET A 90 -7.46 9.44 -12.35
CA MET A 90 -7.35 10.88 -12.08
C MET A 90 -8.32 11.72 -12.94
N GLN A 91 -8.70 11.20 -14.11
CA GLN A 91 -9.61 11.86 -15.04
C GLN A 91 -11.07 11.43 -14.88
N ALA A 92 -11.34 10.38 -14.11
CA ALA A 92 -12.68 9.86 -13.92
C ALA A 92 -13.60 10.86 -13.19
N GLU A 93 -14.89 10.82 -13.52
CA GLU A 93 -15.90 11.67 -12.89
C GLU A 93 -16.05 11.38 -11.38
N ASP A 94 -15.93 10.11 -11.00
CA ASP A 94 -15.99 9.60 -9.64
C ASP A 94 -14.61 9.55 -8.95
N ARG A 95 -13.58 10.20 -9.49
CA ARG A 95 -12.21 10.16 -8.94
C ARG A 95 -12.15 10.48 -7.45
N HIS A 96 -12.98 11.41 -6.98
CA HIS A 96 -13.03 11.82 -5.58
C HIS A 96 -13.42 10.64 -4.68
N LEU A 97 -14.41 9.83 -5.08
CA LEU A 97 -14.80 8.63 -4.34
C LEU A 97 -13.71 7.57 -4.32
N LEU A 98 -12.93 7.46 -5.40
CA LEU A 98 -11.83 6.49 -5.51
C LEU A 98 -10.63 6.90 -4.65
N ILE A 99 -10.28 8.19 -4.66
CA ILE A 99 -9.21 8.74 -3.83
C ILE A 99 -9.61 8.70 -2.35
N ASP A 100 -10.85 9.10 -2.02
CA ASP A 100 -11.36 9.01 -0.65
C ASP A 100 -11.34 7.56 -0.15
N PHE A 101 -11.73 6.59 -0.99
CA PHE A 101 -11.62 5.18 -0.65
C PHE A 101 -10.18 4.77 -0.32
N LEU A 102 -9.19 5.18 -1.12
CA LEU A 102 -7.78 4.88 -0.87
C LEU A 102 -7.27 5.51 0.42
N LEU A 103 -7.66 6.76 0.73
CA LEU A 103 -7.28 7.44 1.98
C LEU A 103 -7.79 6.74 3.24
N GLN A 104 -8.85 5.94 3.13
CA GLN A 104 -9.39 5.15 4.25
C GLN A 104 -8.72 3.77 4.39
N GLN A 105 -7.85 3.37 3.45
CA GLN A 105 -7.22 2.05 3.55
C GLN A 105 -6.06 2.07 4.56
N PRO A 106 -5.98 1.05 5.43
CA PRO A 106 -4.88 0.92 6.39
C PRO A 106 -3.55 0.59 5.70
N LEU A 107 -2.45 0.83 6.41
CA LEU A 107 -1.14 0.31 6.03
C LEU A 107 -0.97 -1.15 6.45
N VAL A 108 -1.57 -1.52 7.59
CA VAL A 108 -1.46 -2.85 8.18
C VAL A 108 -2.82 -3.34 8.68
N ILE A 109 -3.14 -4.59 8.38
CA ILE A 109 -4.32 -5.26 8.95
C ILE A 109 -3.86 -6.39 9.84
N LYS A 110 -4.25 -6.37 11.12
CA LYS A 110 -4.21 -7.57 11.97
C LYS A 110 -5.39 -8.47 11.64
N HIS A 111 -5.10 -9.68 11.19
CA HIS A 111 -6.09 -10.71 10.88
C HIS A 111 -5.73 -12.02 11.56
N LYS A 112 -6.44 -12.35 12.65
CA LYS A 112 -6.13 -13.50 13.52
C LYS A 112 -4.69 -13.37 14.04
N GLU A 113 -3.87 -14.40 13.85
CA GLU A 113 -2.46 -14.46 14.26
C GLU A 113 -1.49 -13.90 13.18
N ALA A 114 -2.00 -13.21 12.16
CA ALA A 114 -1.20 -12.66 11.06
C ALA A 114 -1.34 -11.15 10.96
N LEU A 115 -0.24 -10.50 10.56
CA LEU A 115 -0.23 -9.13 10.10
C LEU A 115 -0.14 -9.12 8.58
N LEU A 116 -1.04 -8.39 7.94
CA LEU A 116 -1.03 -8.14 6.51
C LEU A 116 -0.35 -6.80 6.27
N VAL A 117 0.76 -6.81 5.55
CA VAL A 117 1.58 -5.64 5.18
C VAL A 117 2.03 -5.83 3.73
N HIS A 118 2.22 -4.75 2.98
CA HIS A 118 2.51 -4.84 1.56
C HIS A 118 3.94 -5.32 1.29
N ALA A 119 4.93 -4.70 1.95
CA ALA A 119 6.33 -5.09 1.85
C ALA A 119 6.77 -5.95 3.05
N GLY A 120 6.90 -5.33 4.23
CA GLY A 120 7.27 -6.06 5.44
C GLY A 120 7.34 -5.16 6.66
N ILE A 121 7.81 -5.74 7.77
CA ILE A 121 7.95 -5.08 9.07
C ILE A 121 9.44 -5.09 9.45
N PRO A 122 10.00 -3.97 9.92
CA PRO A 122 11.38 -3.94 10.43
C PRO A 122 11.60 -5.00 11.51
N PRO A 123 12.73 -5.74 11.51
CA PRO A 123 12.95 -6.84 12.46
C PRO A 123 12.92 -6.41 13.94
N SER A 124 13.32 -5.18 14.25
CA SER A 124 13.26 -4.60 15.61
C SER A 124 11.87 -4.19 16.07
N TRP A 125 10.86 -4.19 15.18
CA TRP A 125 9.50 -3.79 15.55
C TRP A 125 8.69 -4.97 16.04
N ASP A 126 8.05 -4.79 17.20
CA ASP A 126 7.00 -5.69 17.64
C ASP A 126 5.63 -5.32 17.04
N GLU A 127 4.63 -6.18 17.25
CA GLU A 127 3.26 -5.98 16.76
C GLU A 127 2.68 -4.63 17.23
N ASN A 128 2.94 -4.23 18.48
CA ASN A 128 2.40 -2.99 19.01
C ASN A 128 3.01 -1.77 18.32
N THR A 129 4.31 -1.82 18.04
CA THR A 129 5.03 -0.74 17.36
C THR A 129 4.50 -0.55 15.95
N VAL A 130 4.39 -1.63 15.17
CA VAL A 130 3.88 -1.52 13.79
C VAL A 130 2.45 -1.00 13.75
N LEU A 131 1.55 -1.51 14.59
CA LEU A 131 0.16 -1.05 14.63
C LEU A 131 0.03 0.40 15.08
N LYS A 132 0.85 0.83 16.04
CA LYS A 132 0.86 2.22 16.49
C LYS A 132 1.36 3.15 15.39
N GLN A 133 2.50 2.84 14.78
CA GLN A 133 3.10 3.71 13.76
C GLN A 133 2.26 3.75 12.49
N SER A 134 1.68 2.62 12.07
CA SER A 134 0.76 2.59 10.93
C SER A 134 -0.47 3.45 11.19
N SER A 135 -1.05 3.38 12.40
CA SER A 135 -2.21 4.20 12.76
C SER A 135 -1.93 5.70 12.71
N ILE A 136 -0.71 6.15 13.05
CA ILE A 136 -0.33 7.57 12.96
C ILE A 136 -0.30 8.02 11.49
N VAL A 137 0.28 7.20 10.59
CA VAL A 137 0.26 7.48 9.15
C VAL A 137 -1.18 7.55 8.62
N GLU A 138 -2.02 6.60 9.01
CA GLU A 138 -3.43 6.53 8.61
C GLU A 138 -4.21 7.78 9.06
N GLN A 139 -3.97 8.26 10.29
CA GLN A 139 -4.57 9.50 10.79
C GLN A 139 -4.20 10.72 9.95
N HIS A 140 -2.95 10.82 9.50
CA HIS A 140 -2.51 11.90 8.61
C HIS A 140 -3.15 11.80 7.23
N LEU A 141 -3.26 10.59 6.67
CA LEU A 141 -3.95 10.34 5.40
C LEU A 141 -5.44 10.72 5.45
N GLN A 142 -6.07 10.59 6.62
CA GLN A 142 -7.48 10.92 6.84
C GLN A 142 -7.70 12.37 7.32
N SER A 143 -6.63 13.16 7.42
CA SER A 143 -6.68 14.53 7.90
C SER A 143 -7.00 15.53 6.78
N ASN A 144 -7.35 16.76 7.17
CA ASN A 144 -7.58 17.86 6.22
C ASN A 144 -6.30 18.35 5.52
N ASP A 145 -5.11 18.03 6.02
CA ASP A 145 -3.82 18.48 5.48
C ASP A 145 -3.05 17.35 4.75
N VAL A 146 -3.78 16.33 4.31
CA VAL A 146 -3.23 15.14 3.64
C VAL A 146 -2.31 15.48 2.45
N GLY A 147 -2.60 16.54 1.69
CA GLY A 147 -1.76 16.97 0.57
C GLY A 147 -0.36 17.41 1.01
N ALA A 148 -0.26 18.19 2.08
CA ALA A 148 1.04 18.60 2.63
C ALA A 148 1.78 17.42 3.26
N PHE A 149 1.05 16.55 3.97
CA PHE A 149 1.61 15.31 4.52
C PHE A 149 2.24 14.45 3.41
N ILE A 150 1.49 14.10 2.37
CA ILE A 150 1.97 13.22 1.29
C ILE A 150 3.22 13.82 0.60
N ASN A 151 3.26 15.13 0.40
CA ASN A 151 4.44 15.80 -0.19
C ASN A 151 5.71 15.61 0.64
N ASN A 152 5.58 15.48 1.96
CA ASN A 152 6.72 15.22 2.84
C ASN A 152 7.13 13.74 2.86
N MET A 153 6.29 12.82 2.36
CA MET A 153 6.54 11.38 2.45
C MET A 153 7.41 10.82 1.31
N TYR A 154 7.64 11.60 0.25
CA TYR A 154 8.38 11.18 -0.94
C TYR A 154 9.90 11.33 -0.80
N ASP A 155 10.44 10.85 0.33
CA ASP A 155 11.87 10.77 0.61
C ASP A 155 12.21 9.34 1.09
N ASN A 156 13.44 8.89 0.86
CA ASN A 156 13.92 7.59 1.34
C ASN A 156 14.44 7.66 2.79
N HIS A 157 14.72 8.84 3.32
CA HIS A 157 15.19 9.02 4.69
C HIS A 157 14.04 9.18 5.70
N PRO A 158 14.23 8.75 6.96
CA PRO A 158 15.43 8.09 7.49
C PRO A 158 15.49 6.60 7.11
N TYR A 159 16.70 6.01 7.12
CA TYR A 159 16.91 4.57 6.84
C TYR A 159 16.83 3.69 8.09
N THR A 160 16.94 4.28 9.28
CA THR A 160 16.96 3.57 10.57
C THR A 160 15.86 4.10 11.48
N TRP A 161 15.25 3.20 12.24
CA TRP A 161 14.28 3.58 13.27
C TRP A 161 14.98 4.10 14.54
N SER A 162 14.40 5.12 15.16
CA SER A 162 14.71 5.53 16.53
C SER A 162 13.45 6.09 17.18
N ASN A 163 13.31 5.90 18.50
CA ASN A 163 12.21 6.50 19.27
C ASN A 163 12.30 8.03 19.36
N ASP A 164 13.46 8.61 19.00
CA ASP A 164 13.69 10.06 19.00
C ASP A 164 13.36 10.72 17.65
N LEU A 165 12.92 9.95 16.64
CA LEU A 165 12.47 10.51 15.38
C LEU A 165 11.29 11.45 15.62
N ASN A 166 11.29 12.61 14.97
CA ASN A 166 10.08 13.42 14.92
C ASN A 166 8.98 12.68 14.13
N GLU A 167 7.75 13.13 14.31
CA GLU A 167 6.59 12.45 13.75
C GLU A 167 6.63 12.29 12.22
N MET A 168 7.13 13.29 11.49
CA MET A 168 7.20 13.20 10.01
C MET A 168 8.28 12.22 9.55
N ASP A 169 9.43 12.19 10.22
CA ASP A 169 10.46 11.18 9.97
C ASP A 169 9.98 9.77 10.33
N ALA A 170 9.24 9.63 11.43
CA ALA A 170 8.65 8.36 11.82
C ALA A 170 7.61 7.89 10.80
N CYS A 171 6.74 8.77 10.31
CA CYS A 171 5.78 8.46 9.24
C CYS A 171 6.48 8.05 7.94
N ARG A 172 7.52 8.79 7.52
CA ARG A 172 8.33 8.45 6.33
C ARG A 172 8.95 7.06 6.46
N TYR A 173 9.61 6.80 7.59
CA TYR A 173 10.20 5.49 7.86
C TYR A 173 9.15 4.39 7.80
N THR A 174 7.99 4.60 8.43
CA THR A 174 6.87 3.65 8.46
C THR A 174 6.36 3.33 7.06
N ILE A 175 6.13 4.34 6.21
CA ILE A 175 5.69 4.15 4.82
C ILE A 175 6.74 3.37 4.03
N ASN A 176 8.01 3.77 4.16
CA ASN A 176 9.11 3.12 3.46
C ASN A 176 9.27 1.66 3.89
N ALA A 177 9.17 1.35 5.18
CA ALA A 177 9.20 0.00 5.71
C ALA A 177 8.01 -0.83 5.20
N CYS A 178 6.79 -0.35 5.43
CA CYS A 178 5.57 -1.11 5.16
C CYS A 178 5.25 -1.28 3.67
N MET A 179 5.72 -0.38 2.80
CA MET A 179 5.37 -0.40 1.37
C MET A 179 6.55 -0.58 0.41
N ARG A 180 7.80 -0.39 0.84
CA ARG A 180 8.94 -0.34 -0.10
C ARG A 180 10.13 -1.21 0.30
N MET A 181 10.14 -1.75 1.52
CA MET A 181 11.23 -2.56 2.03
C MET A 181 11.43 -3.83 1.20
N ARG A 182 12.70 -4.17 0.99
CA ARG A 182 13.10 -5.43 0.32
C ARG A 182 14.22 -6.12 1.08
N PHE A 183 15.24 -5.35 1.44
CA PHE A 183 16.38 -5.80 2.23
C PHE A 183 16.58 -4.87 3.43
N CYS A 184 17.09 -5.46 4.52
CA CYS A 184 17.61 -4.74 5.66
C CYS A 184 19.04 -5.21 5.92
N LYS A 185 19.88 -4.31 6.38
CA LYS A 185 21.21 -4.66 6.90
C LYS A 185 21.08 -5.32 8.28
N ALA A 186 22.16 -5.91 8.77
CA ALA A 186 22.19 -6.56 10.09
C ALA A 186 21.88 -5.60 11.27
N ASP A 187 21.98 -4.28 11.06
CA ASP A 187 21.65 -3.23 12.01
C ASP A 187 20.25 -2.63 11.82
N ASP A 188 19.37 -3.30 11.08
CA ASP A 188 18.00 -2.87 10.72
C ASP A 188 17.91 -1.66 9.79
N THR A 189 19.02 -1.21 9.20
CA THR A 189 18.98 -0.16 8.17
C THR A 189 18.23 -0.66 6.94
N LEU A 190 17.19 0.07 6.53
CA LEU A 190 16.43 -0.18 5.31
C LEU A 190 17.29 0.11 4.07
N GLU A 191 17.28 -0.80 3.10
CA GLU A 191 18.06 -0.67 1.87
C GLU A 191 17.14 -0.57 0.63
N PHE A 192 17.30 0.50 -0.15
CA PHE A 192 16.42 0.85 -1.28
C PHE A 192 17.13 0.88 -2.63
N ASP A 193 18.46 0.84 -2.68
CA ASP A 193 19.21 0.90 -3.93
C ASP A 193 19.13 -0.42 -4.70
N HIS A 194 19.06 -1.54 -3.98
CA HIS A 194 18.98 -2.87 -4.57
C HIS A 194 17.54 -3.28 -4.87
N LYS A 195 17.22 -3.34 -6.17
CA LYS A 195 15.88 -3.73 -6.68
C LYS A 195 15.82 -5.17 -7.21
N MET A 196 16.87 -5.95 -7.00
CA MET A 196 17.03 -7.29 -7.56
C MET A 196 16.57 -8.38 -6.57
N ASN A 197 16.54 -9.63 -7.03
CA ASN A 197 16.05 -10.78 -6.29
C ASN A 197 16.98 -11.19 -5.12
N TYR A 198 16.48 -12.02 -4.20
CA TYR A 198 17.19 -12.47 -2.99
C TYR A 198 18.53 -13.17 -3.25
N ASP A 199 18.71 -13.76 -4.42
CA ASP A 199 19.94 -14.41 -4.90
C ASP A 199 21.04 -13.39 -5.28
N THR A 200 20.72 -12.10 -5.25
CA THR A 200 21.64 -10.97 -5.45
C THR A 200 21.62 -10.01 -4.26
N ALA A 201 21.33 -10.52 -3.06
CA ALA A 201 21.35 -9.73 -1.84
C ALA A 201 22.69 -8.97 -1.72
N PRO A 202 22.66 -7.66 -1.42
CA PRO A 202 23.88 -6.87 -1.24
C PRO A 202 24.69 -7.41 -0.05
N GLU A 203 26.02 -7.26 -0.11
CA GLU A 203 26.86 -7.50 1.06
C GLU A 203 26.48 -6.50 2.16
N GLY A 204 26.09 -7.00 3.33
CA GLY A 204 25.62 -6.22 4.46
C GLY A 204 25.45 -7.05 5.73
#